data_AF-A0A7Y3EBI2-F1
#
_entry.id   AF-A0A7Y3EBI2-F1
#
_cell.length_a   1.000
_cell.length_b   1.000
_cell.length_c   1.000
_cell.angle_alpha   90.00
_cell.angle_beta   90.00
_cell.angle_gamma   90.00
#
_symmetry.space_group_name_H-M   'P 1'
#
loop_
_entity.id
_entity.type
_entity.pdbx_description
1 polymer ?
#
loop_
_entity_poly.entity_id
_entity_poly.type
_entity_poly.pdbx_seq_one_letter_code
_entity_poly.pdbx_strand_id
1 'polypeptide(L)'
;MYFSYLLPAILLLGISGFFLGRRKAIRVSAAQGGIKELHSLPNHYGMLTGLAVLLPALLIYGLWISIETSVVDKRIVNELPAELVEDTGSVSLYLNDIKNTLAGNVTVSKDPEITRAAERYAHITQNYRSIVTAVVCALMIFFAAVTYKSISAKLRARNLVETVIKAILLLCSAVAIFTTLGIVLSVLFEAIRFFQVIPLQEFLFGLTWSPQMAIRADQVGSSGAFGAVPIFAGTFMIAAIAMLVAIPIGLLSAIYLSEFANRKFRTIVKPMLEILAGIPTVVYGFFAALTVAPLIRNTGGFFGLSVASESAMA
;
A
#
# COMPACT_ATOMS: atom_id res chain seq x y z
N MET A 1 -16.44 -15.28 12.08
CA MET A 1 -17.34 -14.22 11.58
C MET A 1 -17.22 -12.89 12.36
N TYR A 2 -17.14 -12.89 13.69
CA TYR A 2 -17.06 -11.65 14.50
C TYR A 2 -15.83 -10.76 14.23
N PHE A 3 -14.70 -11.36 13.89
CA PHE A 3 -13.44 -10.63 13.68
C PHE A 3 -13.51 -9.66 12.49
N SER A 4 -14.22 -10.01 11.41
CA SER A 4 -14.40 -9.14 10.25
C SER A 4 -15.16 -7.85 10.60
N TYR A 5 -16.00 -7.88 11.64
CA TYR A 5 -16.74 -6.72 12.12
C TYR A 5 -16.01 -5.96 13.24
N LEU A 6 -14.84 -6.44 13.69
CA LEU A 6 -14.12 -5.81 14.79
C LEU A 6 -13.61 -4.42 14.40
N LEU A 7 -13.00 -4.26 13.22
CA LEU A 7 -12.54 -2.95 12.75
C LEU A 7 -13.67 -1.90 12.67
N PRO A 8 -14.81 -2.15 11.98
CA PRO A 8 -15.90 -1.18 11.96
C PRO A 8 -16.48 -0.94 13.36
N ALA A 9 -16.52 -1.96 14.24
CA ALA A 9 -16.92 -1.76 15.64
C ALA A 9 -15.96 -0.84 16.41
N ILE A 10 -14.64 -1.00 16.23
CA ILE A 10 -13.62 -0.13 16.83
C ILE A 10 -13.85 1.33 16.40
N LEU A 11 -14.06 1.57 15.11
CA LEU A 11 -14.31 2.91 14.56
C LEU A 11 -15.61 3.52 15.13
N LEU A 12 -16.71 2.75 15.13
CA LEU A 12 -18.01 3.20 15.65
C LEU A 12 -17.97 3.50 17.16
N LEU A 13 -17.29 2.66 17.94
CA LEU A 13 -17.14 2.86 19.37
C LEU A 13 -16.19 4.03 19.69
N GLY A 14 -15.16 4.26 18.88
CA GLY A 14 -14.31 5.45 18.97
C GLY A 14 -15.09 6.75 18.73
N ILE A 15 -15.93 6.77 17.69
CA ILE A 15 -16.86 7.89 17.41
C ILE A 15 -17.86 8.06 18.56
N SER A 16 -18.40 6.97 19.08
CA SER A 16 -19.31 7.00 20.24
C SER A 16 -18.61 7.55 21.48
N GLY A 17 -17.35 7.17 21.72
CA GLY A 17 -16.49 7.72 22.77
C GLY A 17 -16.33 9.25 22.66
N PHE A 18 -16.17 9.77 21.45
CA PHE A 18 -16.14 11.23 21.22
C PHE A 18 -17.42 11.91 21.71
N PHE A 19 -18.59 11.40 21.31
CA PHE A 19 -19.87 11.98 21.73
C PHE A 19 -20.10 11.83 23.24
N LEU A 20 -19.70 10.71 23.85
CA LEU A 20 -19.79 10.48 25.29
C LEU A 20 -18.95 11.48 26.09
N GLY A 21 -17.68 11.68 25.70
CA GLY A 21 -16.78 12.64 26.34
C GLY A 21 -17.29 14.07 26.22
N ARG A 22 -17.74 14.47 25.02
CA ARG A 22 -18.31 15.80 24.78
C ARG A 22 -19.57 16.04 25.61
N ARG A 23 -20.49 15.07 25.65
CA ARG A 23 -21.74 15.16 26.45
C ARG A 23 -21.42 15.28 27.95
N LYS A 24 -20.45 14.52 28.46
CA LYS A 24 -20.02 14.62 29.87
C LYS A 24 -19.43 15.99 30.19
N ALA A 25 -18.57 16.53 29.33
CA ALA A 25 -17.99 17.86 29.51
C ALA A 25 -19.08 18.95 29.59
N ILE A 26 -20.10 18.90 28.73
CA ILE A 26 -21.23 19.84 28.78
C ILE A 26 -22.00 19.71 30.11
N ARG A 27 -22.29 18.48 30.58
CA ARG A 27 -22.95 18.26 31.88
C ARG A 27 -22.12 18.81 33.05
N VAL A 28 -20.81 18.59 33.03
CA VAL A 28 -19.90 19.13 34.06
C VAL A 28 -19.88 20.65 34.02
N SER A 29 -19.88 21.25 32.83
CA SER A 29 -19.91 22.71 32.69
C SER A 29 -21.21 23.32 33.21
N ALA A 30 -22.36 22.68 32.97
CA ALA A 30 -23.66 23.15 33.46
C ALA A 30 -23.71 23.21 35.00
N ALA A 31 -23.02 22.30 35.69
CA ALA A 31 -22.94 22.28 37.15
C ALA A 31 -21.97 23.32 37.75
N GLN A 32 -21.06 23.89 36.94
CA GLN A 32 -19.98 24.76 37.40
C GLN A 32 -20.18 26.24 37.04
N GLY A 33 -21.24 26.59 36.31
CA GLY A 33 -21.49 27.98 35.87
C GLY A 33 -21.41 28.20 34.35
N GLY A 34 -21.26 27.13 33.56
CA GLY A 34 -21.31 27.15 32.09
C GLY A 34 -19.99 26.75 31.43
N ILE A 35 -19.97 26.78 30.09
CA ILE A 35 -18.82 26.31 29.28
C ILE A 35 -17.55 27.12 29.54
N LYS A 36 -17.67 28.40 29.95
CA LYS A 36 -16.53 29.29 30.23
C LYS A 36 -15.67 28.82 31.41
N GLU A 37 -16.24 28.03 32.31
CA GLU A 37 -15.55 27.49 33.48
C GLU A 37 -14.72 26.24 33.16
N LEU A 38 -14.89 25.67 31.96
CA LEU A 38 -14.02 24.60 31.50
C LEU A 38 -12.69 25.17 31.00
N HIS A 39 -11.58 24.54 31.39
CA HIS A 39 -10.26 24.89 30.83
C HIS A 39 -10.15 24.67 29.30
N SER A 40 -11.00 23.83 28.71
CA SER A 40 -10.95 23.49 27.28
C SER A 40 -12.34 23.42 26.68
N LEU A 41 -12.47 23.63 25.37
CA LEU A 41 -13.77 23.49 24.71
C LEU A 41 -14.27 22.03 24.80
N PRO A 42 -15.59 21.78 24.94
CA PRO A 42 -16.15 20.43 25.08
C PRO A 42 -15.71 19.43 24.00
N ASN A 43 -15.42 19.90 22.78
CA ASN A 43 -14.91 19.07 21.69
C ASN A 43 -13.55 18.44 22.00
N HIS A 44 -12.67 19.08 22.77
CA HIS A 44 -11.37 18.51 23.15
C HIS A 44 -11.53 17.35 24.13
N TYR A 45 -12.50 17.40 25.03
CA TYR A 45 -12.83 16.28 25.93
C TYR A 45 -13.42 15.09 25.15
N GLY A 46 -14.25 15.37 24.16
CA GLY A 46 -14.70 14.37 23.20
C GLY A 46 -13.52 13.74 22.46
N MET A 47 -12.64 14.56 21.89
CA MET A 47 -11.48 14.07 21.14
C MET A 47 -10.54 13.24 22.02
N LEU A 48 -10.28 13.67 23.26
CA LEU A 48 -9.50 12.90 24.23
C LEU A 48 -10.10 11.51 24.48
N THR A 49 -11.41 11.45 24.74
CA THR A 49 -12.14 10.19 25.01
C THR A 49 -12.13 9.29 23.78
N GLY A 50 -12.43 9.86 22.60
CA GLY A 50 -12.42 9.14 21.33
C GLY A 50 -11.05 8.56 20.99
N LEU A 51 -9.98 9.37 21.11
CA LEU A 51 -8.61 8.93 20.84
C LEU A 51 -8.13 7.87 21.83
N ALA A 52 -8.44 8.02 23.13
CA ALA A 52 -8.05 7.04 24.15
C ALA A 52 -8.74 5.67 23.95
N VAL A 53 -9.97 5.67 23.43
CA VAL A 53 -10.70 4.45 23.10
C VAL A 53 -10.20 3.85 21.78
N LEU A 54 -9.95 4.69 20.78
CA LEU A 54 -9.65 4.27 19.42
C LEU A 54 -8.19 3.80 19.25
N LEU A 55 -7.21 4.57 19.71
CA LEU A 55 -5.80 4.32 19.38
C LEU A 55 -5.26 2.99 19.97
N PRO A 56 -5.46 2.66 21.26
CA PRO A 56 -4.99 1.39 21.80
C PRO A 56 -5.69 0.18 21.17
N ALA A 57 -6.97 0.32 20.83
CA ALA A 57 -7.74 -0.71 20.15
C ALA A 57 -7.20 -0.99 18.73
N LEU A 58 -6.94 0.07 17.96
CA LEU A 58 -6.33 -0.04 16.63
C LEU A 58 -4.91 -0.62 16.70
N LEU A 59 -4.11 -0.23 17.71
CA LEU A 59 -2.77 -0.75 17.91
C LEU A 59 -2.77 -2.28 18.08
N ILE A 60 -3.59 -2.80 19.00
CA ILE A 60 -3.64 -4.24 19.28
C ILE A 60 -4.24 -5.01 18.10
N TYR A 61 -5.30 -4.48 17.51
CA TYR A 61 -5.91 -5.10 16.32
C TYR A 61 -4.90 -5.18 15.16
N GLY A 62 -4.18 -4.09 14.88
CA GLY A 62 -3.16 -4.04 13.84
C GLY A 62 -1.97 -4.97 14.13
N LEU A 63 -1.47 -4.97 15.37
CA LEU A 63 -0.40 -5.87 15.80
C LEU A 63 -0.80 -7.33 15.63
N TRP A 64 -2.03 -7.70 16.02
CA TRP A 64 -2.53 -9.06 15.83
C TRP A 64 -2.59 -9.45 14.35
N ILE A 65 -3.16 -8.60 13.49
CA ILE A 65 -3.20 -8.89 12.04
C ILE A 65 -1.81 -9.12 11.46
N SER A 66 -0.82 -8.35 11.91
CA SER A 66 0.56 -8.50 11.43
C SER A 66 1.21 -9.82 11.84
N ILE A 67 0.79 -10.44 12.95
CA ILE A 67 1.42 -11.66 13.49
C ILE A 67 0.54 -12.91 13.39
N GLU A 68 -0.75 -12.76 13.09
CA GLU A 68 -1.76 -13.84 13.11
C GLU A 68 -1.27 -15.05 12.33
N THR A 69 -0.88 -14.87 11.06
CA THR A 69 -0.42 -15.97 10.20
C THR A 69 0.79 -16.68 10.80
N SER A 70 1.77 -15.94 11.33
CA SER A 70 2.97 -16.55 11.91
C SER A 70 2.66 -17.35 13.19
N VAL A 71 1.74 -16.84 14.02
CA VAL A 71 1.33 -17.51 15.27
C VAL A 71 0.52 -18.77 14.97
N VAL A 72 -0.44 -18.70 14.04
CA VAL A 72 -1.29 -19.84 13.68
C VAL A 72 -0.49 -20.91 12.95
N ASP A 73 0.34 -20.52 11.96
CA ASP A 73 1.16 -21.47 11.20
C ASP A 73 2.11 -22.24 12.12
N LYS A 74 2.85 -21.54 13.01
CA LYS A 74 3.73 -22.19 13.99
C LYS A 74 2.98 -23.17 14.90
N ARG A 75 1.75 -22.81 15.29
CA ARG A 75 0.94 -23.69 16.14
C ARG A 75 0.54 -24.97 15.41
N ILE A 76 0.18 -24.85 14.13
CA ILE A 76 -0.19 -25.99 13.29
C ILE A 76 1.01 -26.88 12.97
N VAL A 77 2.16 -26.28 12.62
CA VAL A 77 3.40 -27.03 12.32
C VAL A 77 3.86 -27.85 13.52
N ASN A 78 3.75 -27.31 14.74
CA ASN A 78 4.09 -28.05 15.96
C ASN A 78 3.14 -29.23 16.27
N GLU A 79 1.99 -29.30 15.61
CA GLU A 79 1.01 -30.38 15.74
C GLU A 79 1.10 -31.39 14.58
N LEU A 80 1.97 -31.15 13.57
CA LEU A 80 2.18 -32.07 12.45
C LEU A 80 3.05 -33.28 12.84
N PRO A 81 2.82 -34.47 12.22
CA PRO A 81 3.71 -35.62 12.36
C PRO A 81 5.16 -35.28 12.01
N ALA A 82 6.12 -35.81 12.78
CA ALA A 82 7.55 -35.51 12.61
C ALA A 82 8.08 -35.82 11.19
N GLU A 83 7.51 -36.83 10.53
CA GLU A 83 7.83 -37.24 9.16
C GLU A 83 7.61 -36.13 8.12
N LEU A 84 6.68 -35.21 8.37
CA LEU A 84 6.36 -34.09 7.47
C LEU A 84 7.16 -32.82 7.79
N VAL A 85 7.88 -32.79 8.91
CA VAL A 85 8.61 -31.61 9.41
C VAL A 85 10.07 -31.61 8.96
N GLU A 86 10.62 -32.76 8.55
CA GLU A 86 12.03 -32.91 8.15
C GLU A 86 12.38 -32.19 6.83
N ASP A 87 11.45 -32.09 5.87
CA ASP A 87 11.66 -31.34 4.63
C ASP A 87 10.91 -29.99 4.65
N THR A 88 11.66 -28.90 4.81
CA THR A 88 11.12 -27.52 4.77
C THR A 88 10.34 -27.19 3.50
N GLY A 89 10.67 -27.81 2.35
CA GLY A 89 9.93 -27.65 1.10
C GLY A 89 8.52 -28.21 1.21
N SER A 90 8.41 -29.45 1.69
CA SER A 90 7.13 -30.13 1.93
C SER A 90 6.22 -29.37 2.91
N VAL A 91 6.73 -28.88 4.06
CA VAL A 91 5.93 -28.16 5.06
C VAL A 91 5.19 -26.95 4.47
N SER A 92 5.89 -26.17 3.65
CA SER A 92 5.31 -24.97 3.03
C SER A 92 4.18 -25.29 2.05
N LEU A 93 4.31 -26.40 1.31
CA LEU A 93 3.29 -26.90 0.39
C LEU A 93 2.07 -27.42 1.16
N TYR A 94 2.29 -28.21 2.22
CA TYR A 94 1.22 -28.69 3.09
C TYR A 94 0.42 -27.54 3.73
N LEU A 95 1.10 -26.50 4.24
CA LEU A 95 0.42 -25.32 4.79
C LEU A 95 -0.39 -24.57 3.73
N ASN A 96 0.12 -24.48 2.49
CA ASN A 96 -0.61 -23.85 1.40
C ASN A 96 -1.85 -24.66 1.00
N ASP A 97 -1.76 -25.99 0.96
CA ASP A 97 -2.90 -26.86 0.67
C ASP A 97 -3.99 -26.80 1.75
N ILE A 98 -3.61 -26.73 3.02
CA ILE A 98 -4.51 -26.48 4.15
C ILE A 98 -5.26 -25.16 3.97
N LYS A 99 -4.53 -24.08 3.65
CA LYS A 99 -5.11 -22.74 3.46
C LYS A 99 -6.00 -22.66 2.21
N ASN A 100 -5.60 -23.32 1.11
CA ASN A 100 -6.38 -23.38 -0.12
C ASN A 100 -7.69 -24.15 0.06
N THR A 101 -7.64 -25.24 0.82
CA THR A 101 -8.82 -26.04 1.19
C THR A 101 -9.80 -25.20 2.02
N LEU A 102 -9.30 -24.39 2.97
CA LEU A 102 -10.12 -23.46 3.75
C LEU A 102 -10.72 -22.31 2.94
N ALA A 103 -9.97 -21.79 1.96
CA ALA A 103 -10.42 -20.70 1.10
C ALA A 103 -11.51 -21.15 0.11
N GLY A 104 -11.73 -22.46 -0.06
CA GLY A 104 -12.62 -23.00 -1.08
C GLY A 104 -12.09 -22.75 -2.51
N ASN A 105 -10.77 -22.64 -2.66
CA ASN A 105 -10.14 -22.45 -3.97
C ASN A 105 -10.20 -23.74 -4.82
N VAL A 106 -10.00 -23.59 -6.14
CA VAL A 106 -10.27 -24.61 -7.17
C VAL A 106 -9.56 -25.95 -6.95
N THR A 107 -8.43 -25.97 -6.24
CA THR A 107 -7.69 -27.19 -5.89
C THR A 107 -7.94 -27.57 -4.42
N VAL A 108 -9.11 -28.14 -4.15
CA VAL A 108 -9.41 -28.75 -2.84
C VAL A 108 -8.69 -30.09 -2.79
N SER A 109 -7.74 -30.24 -1.86
CA SER A 109 -7.09 -31.53 -1.64
C SER A 109 -8.12 -32.55 -1.13
N LYS A 110 -8.14 -33.75 -1.72
CA LYS A 110 -9.04 -34.84 -1.31
C LYS A 110 -8.49 -35.67 -0.15
N ASP A 111 -7.31 -35.33 0.35
CA ASP A 111 -6.69 -36.01 1.48
C ASP A 111 -7.51 -35.73 2.77
N PRO A 112 -8.02 -36.77 3.44
CA PRO A 112 -8.72 -36.64 4.72
C PRO A 112 -7.87 -35.93 5.79
N GLU A 113 -6.55 -36.11 5.78
CA GLU A 113 -5.65 -35.48 6.76
C GLU A 113 -5.50 -33.98 6.52
N ILE A 114 -5.43 -33.53 5.26
CA ILE A 114 -5.40 -32.10 4.90
C ILE A 114 -6.73 -31.43 5.26
N THR A 115 -7.85 -32.14 5.05
CA THR A 115 -9.19 -31.62 5.40
C THR A 115 -9.33 -31.46 6.92
N ARG A 116 -8.88 -32.44 7.71
CA ARG A 116 -8.84 -32.35 9.18
C ARG A 116 -7.94 -31.22 9.67
N ALA A 117 -6.75 -31.09 9.09
CA ALA A 117 -5.81 -30.02 9.41
C ALA A 117 -6.38 -28.63 9.05
N ALA A 118 -7.10 -28.52 7.93
CA ALA A 118 -7.85 -27.33 7.54
C ALA A 118 -8.90 -26.94 8.58
N GLU A 119 -9.79 -27.85 8.96
CA GLU A 119 -10.79 -27.59 10.01
C GLU A 119 -10.13 -27.15 11.33
N ARG A 120 -9.02 -27.80 11.70
CA ARG A 120 -8.25 -27.46 12.90
C ARG A 120 -7.64 -26.05 12.81
N TYR A 121 -7.05 -25.70 11.67
CA TYR A 121 -6.52 -24.37 11.39
C TYR A 121 -7.61 -23.31 11.52
N ALA A 122 -8.81 -23.55 10.96
CA ALA A 122 -9.93 -22.64 11.09
C ALA A 122 -10.37 -22.45 12.54
N HIS A 123 -10.45 -23.55 13.32
CA HIS A 123 -10.81 -23.49 14.73
C HIS A 123 -9.79 -22.71 15.58
N ILE A 124 -8.49 -22.97 15.39
CA ILE A 124 -7.41 -22.25 16.07
C ILE A 124 -7.46 -20.76 15.73
N THR A 125 -7.60 -20.43 14.44
CA THR A 125 -7.72 -19.06 13.96
C THR A 125 -8.92 -18.36 14.59
N GLN A 126 -10.08 -19.01 14.60
CA GLN A 126 -11.31 -18.45 15.17
C GLN A 126 -11.20 -18.25 16.68
N ASN A 127 -10.54 -19.16 17.41
CA ASN A 127 -10.31 -19.02 18.85
C ASN A 127 -9.43 -17.81 19.17
N TYR A 128 -8.28 -17.68 18.53
CA TYR A 128 -7.40 -16.52 18.76
C TYR A 128 -8.09 -15.21 18.40
N ARG A 129 -8.79 -15.17 17.26
CA ARG A 129 -9.57 -14.00 16.85
C ARG A 129 -10.64 -13.62 17.88
N SER A 130 -11.38 -14.59 18.44
CA SER A 130 -12.35 -14.34 19.51
C SER A 130 -11.70 -13.77 20.77
N ILE A 131 -10.53 -14.29 21.17
CA ILE A 131 -9.76 -13.78 22.31
C ILE A 131 -9.34 -12.32 22.06
N VAL A 132 -8.78 -12.03 20.89
CA VAL A 132 -8.36 -10.67 20.50
C VAL A 132 -9.54 -9.73 20.47
N THR A 133 -10.69 -10.14 19.92
CA THR A 133 -11.93 -9.36 19.96
C THR A 133 -12.32 -9.02 21.40
N ALA A 134 -12.33 -10.00 22.31
CA ALA A 134 -12.66 -9.77 23.72
C ALA A 134 -11.69 -8.80 24.40
N VAL A 135 -10.38 -8.96 24.17
CA VAL A 135 -9.34 -8.07 24.70
C VAL A 135 -9.51 -6.65 24.19
N VAL A 136 -9.74 -6.47 22.89
CA VAL A 136 -9.96 -5.14 22.29
C VAL A 136 -11.21 -4.50 22.88
N CYS A 137 -12.34 -5.20 22.95
CA CYS A 137 -13.57 -4.66 23.54
C CYS A 137 -13.38 -4.28 25.01
N ALA A 138 -12.71 -5.12 25.81
CA ALA A 138 -12.42 -4.84 27.21
C ALA A 138 -11.56 -3.57 27.37
N LEU A 139 -10.53 -3.42 26.54
CA LEU A 139 -9.68 -2.22 26.53
C LEU A 139 -10.44 -0.96 26.14
N MET A 140 -11.31 -1.04 25.13
CA MET A 140 -12.15 0.09 24.73
C MET A 140 -13.07 0.54 25.87
N ILE A 141 -13.71 -0.40 26.57
CA ILE A 141 -14.54 -0.11 27.74
C ILE A 141 -13.69 0.49 28.87
N PHE A 142 -12.52 -0.08 29.14
CA PHE A 142 -11.60 0.41 30.15
C PHE A 142 -11.18 1.86 29.89
N PHE A 143 -10.67 2.18 28.70
CA PHE A 143 -10.25 3.54 28.35
C PHE A 143 -11.43 4.52 28.31
N ALA A 144 -12.60 4.10 27.84
CA ALA A 144 -13.81 4.90 27.90
C ALA A 144 -14.18 5.23 29.35
N ALA A 145 -14.14 4.26 30.25
CA ALA A 145 -14.47 4.46 31.66
C ALA A 145 -13.45 5.36 32.39
N VAL A 146 -12.15 5.14 32.15
CA VAL A 146 -11.06 5.94 32.73
C VAL A 146 -11.18 7.40 32.29
N THR A 147 -11.29 7.64 30.99
CA THR A 147 -11.42 9.01 30.45
C THR A 147 -12.72 9.66 30.91
N TYR A 148 -13.85 8.95 30.88
CA TYR A 148 -15.14 9.46 31.35
C TYR A 148 -15.10 9.90 32.82
N LYS A 149 -14.42 9.13 33.68
CA LYS A 149 -14.22 9.47 35.10
C LYS A 149 -13.25 10.64 35.30
N SER A 150 -12.25 10.81 34.43
CA SER A 150 -11.28 11.91 34.53
C SER A 150 -11.80 13.28 34.08
N ILE A 151 -12.92 13.33 33.34
CA ILE A 151 -13.49 14.59 32.83
C ILE A 151 -13.94 15.46 34.00
N SER A 152 -13.22 16.55 34.22
CA SER A 152 -13.48 17.58 35.21
C SER A 152 -13.22 18.96 34.60
N ALA A 153 -13.71 20.04 35.23
CA ALA A 153 -13.52 21.41 34.73
C ALA A 153 -12.04 21.83 34.64
N LYS A 154 -11.19 21.26 35.51
CA LYS A 154 -9.76 21.56 35.60
C LYS A 154 -8.89 20.78 34.62
N LEU A 155 -9.43 19.73 33.98
CA LEU A 155 -8.66 18.87 33.08
C LEU A 155 -8.25 19.65 31.83
N ARG A 156 -6.95 19.66 31.53
CA ARG A 156 -6.38 20.32 30.35
C ARG A 156 -6.49 19.43 29.10
N ALA A 157 -7.74 19.11 28.70
CA ALA A 157 -8.02 18.16 27.63
C ALA A 157 -7.36 18.55 26.30
N ARG A 158 -7.28 19.86 25.98
CA ARG A 158 -6.58 20.35 24.79
C ARG A 158 -5.11 19.95 24.75
N ASN A 159 -4.36 20.17 25.82
CA ASN A 159 -2.93 19.86 25.88
C ASN A 159 -2.66 18.36 25.73
N LEU A 160 -3.49 17.51 26.32
CA LEU A 160 -3.39 16.05 26.17
C LEU A 160 -3.62 15.62 24.72
N VAL A 161 -4.69 16.12 24.09
CA VAL A 161 -5.01 15.85 22.68
C VAL A 161 -3.88 16.34 21.77
N GLU A 162 -3.37 17.55 21.96
CA GLU A 162 -2.25 18.08 21.19
C GLU A 162 -0.99 17.22 21.34
N THR A 163 -0.73 16.69 22.54
CA THR A 163 0.42 15.79 22.78
C THR A 163 0.26 14.48 22.01
N VAL A 164 -0.93 13.89 22.02
CA VAL A 164 -1.24 12.67 21.25
C VAL A 164 -1.10 12.91 19.75
N ILE A 165 -1.65 14.02 19.23
CA ILE A 165 -1.53 14.36 17.81
C ILE A 165 -0.07 14.59 17.43
N LYS A 166 0.70 15.33 18.23
CA LYS A 166 2.14 15.54 18.00
C LYS A 166 2.91 14.22 17.99
N ALA A 167 2.61 13.30 18.90
CA ALA A 167 3.23 11.98 18.93
C ALA A 167 2.90 11.16 17.67
N ILE A 168 1.65 11.18 17.20
CA ILE A 168 1.25 10.52 15.95
C ILE A 168 2.00 11.13 14.75
N LEU A 169 2.03 12.46 14.65
CA LEU A 169 2.75 13.14 13.57
C LEU A 169 4.26 12.85 13.60
N LEU A 170 4.87 12.81 14.78
CA LEU A 170 6.27 12.44 14.97
C LEU A 170 6.54 11.00 14.52
N LEU A 171 5.69 10.05 14.91
CA LEU A 171 5.79 8.65 14.51
C LEU A 171 5.65 8.49 12.99
N CYS A 172 4.64 9.13 12.39
CA CYS A 172 4.44 9.10 10.94
C CYS A 172 5.64 9.69 10.19
N SER A 173 6.16 10.83 10.65
CA SER A 173 7.34 11.46 10.06
C SER A 173 8.60 10.59 10.22
N ALA A 174 8.79 9.97 11.38
CA ALA A 174 9.90 9.05 11.62
C ALA A 174 9.84 7.85 10.67
N VAL A 175 8.67 7.20 10.53
CA VAL A 175 8.49 6.09 9.58
C VAL A 175 8.81 6.52 8.15
N ALA A 176 8.35 7.70 7.71
CA ALA A 176 8.65 8.21 6.37
C ALA A 176 10.16 8.45 6.15
N ILE A 177 10.84 9.06 7.13
CA ILE A 177 12.28 9.33 7.08
C ILE A 177 13.07 8.00 7.05
N PHE A 178 12.76 7.07 7.94
CA PHE A 178 13.44 5.76 7.98
C PHE A 178 13.17 4.93 6.72
N THR A 179 11.97 4.99 6.15
CA THR A 179 11.66 4.32 4.89
C THR A 179 12.46 4.92 3.74
N THR A 180 12.52 6.26 3.66
CA THR A 180 13.31 6.96 2.64
C THR A 180 14.79 6.61 2.76
N LEU A 181 15.32 6.66 3.98
CA LEU A 181 16.70 6.28 4.26
C LEU A 181 16.95 4.80 3.89
N GLY A 182 16.02 3.90 4.24
CA GLY A 182 16.08 2.49 3.89
C GLY A 182 16.11 2.25 2.38
N ILE A 183 15.28 2.95 1.61
CA ILE A 183 15.28 2.89 0.14
C ILE A 183 16.61 3.39 -0.41
N VAL A 184 17.10 4.55 0.06
CA VAL A 184 18.38 5.12 -0.40
C VAL A 184 19.54 4.17 -0.10
N LEU A 185 19.62 3.64 1.12
CA LEU A 185 20.67 2.69 1.51
C LEU A 185 20.55 1.38 0.73
N SER A 186 19.33 0.87 0.51
CA SER A 186 19.09 -0.34 -0.28
C SER A 186 19.60 -0.16 -1.71
N VAL A 187 19.24 0.94 -2.37
CA VAL A 187 19.69 1.23 -3.74
C VAL A 187 21.20 1.46 -3.76
N LEU A 188 21.76 2.14 -2.75
CA LEU A 188 23.20 2.38 -2.66
C LEU A 188 24.00 1.09 -2.53
N PHE A 189 23.60 0.18 -1.63
CA PHE A 189 24.32 -1.09 -1.44
C PHE A 189 24.21 -2.02 -2.65
N GLU A 190 23.04 -2.09 -3.28
CA GLU A 190 22.88 -2.86 -4.53
C GLU A 190 23.66 -2.23 -5.68
N ALA A 191 23.72 -0.90 -5.78
CA ALA A 191 24.56 -0.21 -6.76
C ALA A 191 26.05 -0.48 -6.54
N ILE A 192 26.53 -0.43 -5.30
CA ILE A 192 27.94 -0.77 -4.99
C ILE A 192 28.25 -2.22 -5.39
N ARG A 193 27.37 -3.18 -5.05
CA ARG A 193 27.55 -4.59 -5.45
C ARG A 193 27.55 -4.77 -6.96
N PHE A 194 26.69 -4.03 -7.67
CA PHE A 194 26.68 -4.00 -9.13
C PHE A 194 28.01 -3.50 -9.71
N PHE A 195 28.53 -2.38 -9.22
CA PHE A 195 29.78 -1.79 -9.71
C PHE A 195 31.06 -2.55 -9.30
N GLN A 196 30.95 -3.51 -8.36
CA GLN A 196 32.02 -4.47 -8.10
C GLN A 196 32.13 -5.54 -9.19
N VAL A 197 31.03 -5.83 -9.90
CA VAL A 197 30.99 -6.83 -10.99
C VAL A 197 31.17 -6.15 -12.34
N ILE A 198 30.53 -4.99 -12.54
CA ILE A 198 30.59 -4.23 -13.79
C ILE A 198 31.37 -2.93 -13.56
N PRO A 199 32.55 -2.74 -14.19
CA PRO A 199 33.32 -1.51 -14.07
C PRO A 199 32.50 -0.27 -14.46
N LEU A 200 32.68 0.82 -13.72
CA LEU A 200 31.96 2.07 -13.98
C LEU A 200 32.17 2.60 -15.40
N GLN A 201 33.38 2.43 -15.97
CA GLN A 201 33.65 2.85 -17.34
C GLN A 201 32.85 2.04 -18.37
N GLU A 202 32.75 0.72 -18.18
CA GLU A 202 31.96 -0.15 -19.05
C GLU A 202 30.46 0.16 -18.95
N PHE A 203 29.99 0.48 -17.75
CA PHE A 203 28.61 0.95 -17.57
C PHE A 203 28.38 2.29 -18.26
N LEU A 204 29.23 3.31 -18.03
CA LEU A 204 28.98 4.66 -18.54
C LEU A 204 29.17 4.79 -20.06
N PHE A 205 30.16 4.08 -20.63
CA PHE A 205 30.54 4.21 -22.03
C PHE A 205 30.22 2.98 -22.88
N GLY A 206 29.71 1.90 -22.28
CA GLY A 206 29.30 0.71 -23.01
C GLY A 206 28.19 1.01 -24.01
N LEU A 207 28.33 0.47 -25.21
CA LEU A 207 27.41 0.68 -26.33
C LEU A 207 26.39 -0.45 -26.49
N THR A 208 26.44 -1.47 -25.64
CA THR A 208 25.58 -2.64 -25.70
C THR A 208 24.77 -2.76 -24.42
N TRP A 209 23.47 -2.98 -24.59
CA TRP A 209 22.55 -3.27 -23.49
C TRP A 209 21.95 -4.66 -23.71
N SER A 210 22.47 -5.65 -22.99
CA SER A 210 21.99 -7.03 -22.95
C SER A 210 22.03 -7.52 -21.50
N PRO A 211 20.97 -7.27 -20.72
CA PRO A 211 20.90 -7.66 -19.31
C PRO A 211 20.67 -9.17 -19.11
N GLN A 212 20.71 -9.99 -20.17
CA GLN A 212 20.54 -11.44 -20.10
C GLN A 212 21.78 -12.14 -19.55
N MET A 213 21.94 -12.10 -18.23
CA MET A 213 22.86 -12.99 -17.51
C MET A 213 22.23 -14.38 -17.35
N ALA A 214 22.99 -15.44 -17.57
CA ALA A 214 22.57 -16.80 -17.19
C ALA A 214 22.42 -16.87 -15.66
N ILE A 215 21.20 -17.01 -15.15
CA ILE A 215 20.92 -17.10 -13.70
C ILE A 215 21.04 -18.54 -13.21
N ARG A 216 20.94 -19.52 -14.12
CA ARG A 216 21.08 -20.96 -13.84
C ARG A 216 22.11 -21.60 -14.77
N ALA A 217 22.75 -22.68 -14.31
CA ALA A 217 23.80 -23.38 -15.03
C ALA A 217 23.34 -24.04 -16.36
N ASP A 218 22.03 -24.24 -16.53
CA ASP A 218 21.37 -24.74 -17.73
C ASP A 218 20.96 -23.63 -18.73
N GLN A 219 21.11 -22.36 -18.35
CA GLN A 219 20.78 -21.23 -19.22
C GLN A 219 21.99 -20.80 -20.06
N VAL A 220 21.79 -20.77 -21.38
CA VAL A 220 22.72 -20.10 -22.31
C VAL A 220 22.48 -18.59 -22.20
N GLY A 221 23.21 -17.91 -21.32
CA GLY A 221 23.22 -16.46 -21.19
C GLY A 221 24.55 -15.88 -21.65
N SER A 222 24.53 -14.65 -22.15
CA SER A 222 25.77 -13.94 -22.49
C SER A 222 26.43 -13.40 -21.22
N SER A 223 27.69 -12.97 -21.31
CA SER A 223 28.27 -12.07 -20.31
C SER A 223 27.43 -10.78 -20.33
N GLY A 224 26.55 -10.60 -19.34
CA GLY A 224 25.60 -9.49 -19.34
C GLY A 224 26.28 -8.15 -19.64
N ALA A 225 25.74 -7.42 -20.62
CA ALA A 225 26.28 -6.12 -21.06
C ALA A 225 25.37 -5.00 -20.56
N PHE A 226 25.91 -4.11 -19.73
CA PHE A 226 25.14 -3.07 -19.04
C PHE A 226 25.56 -1.66 -19.45
N GLY A 227 25.78 -1.42 -20.75
CA GLY A 227 26.09 -0.09 -21.26
C GLY A 227 24.92 0.88 -21.10
N ALA A 228 25.15 2.04 -20.48
CA ALA A 228 24.16 3.08 -20.24
C ALA A 228 23.91 3.96 -21.47
N VAL A 229 24.87 4.03 -22.41
CA VAL A 229 24.76 4.89 -23.60
C VAL A 229 23.50 4.58 -24.43
N PRO A 230 23.17 3.32 -24.76
CA PRO A 230 21.95 2.99 -25.49
C PRO A 230 20.67 3.38 -24.75
N ILE A 231 20.65 3.28 -23.41
CA ILE A 231 19.47 3.63 -22.61
C ILE A 231 19.26 5.15 -22.64
N PHE A 232 20.32 5.92 -22.40
CA PHE A 232 20.23 7.37 -22.46
C PHE A 232 19.88 7.85 -23.86
N ALA A 233 20.55 7.32 -24.89
CA ALA A 233 20.26 7.65 -26.28
C ALA A 233 18.81 7.33 -26.66
N GLY A 234 18.31 6.14 -26.32
CA GLY A 234 16.92 5.76 -26.52
C GLY A 234 15.95 6.67 -25.77
N THR A 235 16.23 6.99 -24.51
CA THR A 235 15.40 7.89 -23.69
C THR A 235 15.34 9.30 -24.28
N PHE A 236 16.50 9.87 -24.64
CA PHE A 236 16.57 11.19 -25.27
C PHE A 236 15.87 11.20 -26.63
N MET A 237 16.02 10.15 -27.44
CA MET A 237 15.37 10.05 -28.74
C MET A 237 13.85 9.99 -28.59
N ILE A 238 13.32 9.12 -27.72
CA ILE A 238 11.88 9.04 -27.44
C ILE A 238 11.39 10.39 -26.92
N ALA A 239 12.09 11.01 -25.96
CA ALA A 239 11.71 12.31 -25.42
C ALA A 239 11.72 13.41 -26.48
N ALA A 240 12.71 13.44 -27.37
CA ALA A 240 12.80 14.41 -28.44
C ALA A 240 11.65 14.25 -29.44
N ILE A 241 11.38 13.03 -29.91
CA ILE A 241 10.26 12.75 -30.82
C ILE A 241 8.92 13.10 -30.14
N ALA A 242 8.74 12.70 -28.88
CA ALA A 242 7.55 13.01 -28.11
C ALA A 242 7.35 14.53 -27.97
N MET A 243 8.39 15.29 -27.64
CA MET A 243 8.33 16.75 -27.53
C MET A 243 8.05 17.41 -28.88
N LEU A 244 8.68 16.94 -29.96
CA LEU A 244 8.46 17.47 -31.31
C LEU A 244 7.01 17.33 -31.77
N VAL A 245 6.29 16.31 -31.30
CA VAL A 245 4.87 16.10 -31.63
C VAL A 245 3.96 16.76 -30.59
N ALA A 246 4.20 16.54 -29.31
CA ALA A 246 3.33 16.97 -28.22
C ALA A 246 3.36 18.48 -28.01
N ILE A 247 4.52 19.15 -28.15
CA ILE A 247 4.63 20.59 -27.91
C ILE A 247 3.84 21.37 -28.97
N PRO A 248 4.02 21.16 -30.29
CA PRO A 248 3.25 21.91 -31.28
C PRO A 248 1.75 21.65 -31.17
N ILE A 249 1.34 20.38 -31.05
CA ILE A 249 -0.09 20.03 -30.96
C ILE A 249 -0.70 20.59 -29.67
N GLY A 250 -0.03 20.42 -28.53
CA GLY A 250 -0.51 20.89 -27.24
C GLY A 250 -0.60 22.41 -27.17
N LEU A 251 0.45 23.11 -27.62
CA LEU A 251 0.51 24.58 -27.60
C LEU A 251 -0.51 25.20 -28.56
N LEU A 252 -0.60 24.70 -29.80
CA LEU A 252 -1.58 25.21 -30.77
C LEU A 252 -3.02 24.92 -30.34
N SER A 253 -3.28 23.75 -29.75
CA SER A 253 -4.59 23.43 -29.18
C SER A 253 -4.95 24.36 -28.03
N ALA A 254 -3.99 24.68 -27.16
CA ALA A 254 -4.19 25.61 -26.07
C ALA A 254 -4.50 27.04 -26.57
N ILE A 255 -3.71 27.54 -27.53
CA ILE A 255 -3.91 28.86 -28.14
C ILE A 255 -5.28 28.92 -28.84
N TYR A 256 -5.63 27.89 -29.62
CA TYR A 256 -6.94 27.83 -30.28
C TYR A 256 -8.08 27.90 -29.28
N LEU A 257 -7.99 27.11 -28.19
CA LEU A 257 -9.05 27.03 -27.19
C LEU A 257 -9.16 28.30 -26.32
N SER A 258 -8.07 29.06 -26.16
CA SER A 258 -8.07 30.31 -25.40
C SER A 258 -8.52 31.51 -26.22
N GLU A 259 -8.02 31.65 -27.46
CA GLU A 259 -8.19 32.86 -28.26
C GLU A 259 -9.27 32.75 -29.36
N PHE A 260 -9.43 31.57 -29.97
CA PHE A 260 -10.21 31.43 -31.21
C PHE A 260 -11.51 30.62 -31.05
N ALA A 261 -11.56 29.69 -30.10
CA ALA A 261 -12.69 28.77 -29.94
C ALA A 261 -13.95 29.48 -29.43
N ASN A 262 -15.09 29.23 -30.08
CA ASN A 262 -16.39 29.71 -29.61
C ASN A 262 -16.82 29.02 -28.31
N ARG A 263 -17.73 29.66 -27.55
CA ARG A 263 -18.16 29.18 -26.22
C ARG A 263 -18.71 27.74 -26.25
N LYS A 264 -19.45 27.36 -27.29
CA LYS A 264 -20.06 26.02 -27.39
C LYS A 264 -18.99 24.94 -27.52
N PHE A 265 -18.03 25.13 -28.44
CA PHE A 265 -16.94 24.18 -28.65
C PHE A 265 -16.06 24.05 -27.40
N ARG A 266 -15.68 25.18 -26.78
CA ARG A 266 -14.86 25.18 -25.57
C ARG A 266 -15.51 24.45 -24.40
N THR A 267 -16.83 24.57 -24.24
CA THR A 267 -17.58 23.93 -23.15
C THR A 267 -17.56 22.40 -23.25
N ILE A 268 -17.41 21.84 -24.45
CA ILE A 268 -17.34 20.39 -24.67
C ILE A 268 -15.89 19.90 -24.60
N VAL A 269 -14.99 20.55 -25.35
CA VAL A 269 -13.61 20.07 -25.55
C VAL A 269 -12.77 20.23 -24.29
N LYS A 270 -12.94 21.31 -23.52
CA LYS A 270 -12.14 21.55 -22.31
C LYS A 270 -12.33 20.43 -21.27
N PRO A 271 -13.56 20.05 -20.87
CA PRO A 271 -13.75 18.89 -20.00
C PRO A 271 -13.23 17.58 -20.57
N MET A 272 -13.34 17.35 -21.89
CA MET A 272 -12.78 16.14 -22.51
C MET A 272 -11.26 16.06 -22.36
N LEU A 273 -10.54 17.17 -22.54
CA LEU A 273 -9.09 17.23 -22.32
C LEU A 273 -8.73 17.03 -20.85
N GLU A 274 -9.51 17.59 -19.92
CA GLU A 274 -9.32 17.39 -18.47
C GLU A 274 -9.54 15.92 -18.07
N ILE A 275 -10.54 15.25 -18.64
CA ILE A 275 -10.79 13.82 -18.43
C ILE A 275 -9.64 12.98 -18.99
N LEU A 276 -9.15 13.29 -20.20
CA LEU A 276 -8.01 12.59 -20.79
C LEU A 276 -6.76 12.74 -19.91
N ALA A 277 -6.48 13.93 -19.37
CA ALA A 277 -5.37 14.13 -18.45
C ALA A 277 -5.51 13.34 -17.13
N GLY A 278 -6.73 12.97 -16.73
CA GLY A 278 -7.02 12.15 -15.56
C GLY A 278 -6.88 10.64 -15.77
N ILE A 279 -6.69 10.17 -17.00
CA ILE A 279 -6.51 8.74 -17.28
C ILE A 279 -5.13 8.30 -16.74
N PRO A 280 -5.05 7.19 -15.98
CA PRO A 280 -3.78 6.70 -15.48
C PRO A 280 -2.81 6.36 -16.61
N THR A 281 -1.54 6.78 -16.47
CA THR A 281 -0.49 6.57 -17.49
C THR A 281 -0.30 5.09 -17.86
N VAL A 282 -0.54 4.17 -16.92
CA VAL A 282 -0.51 2.72 -17.15
C VAL A 282 -1.53 2.29 -18.21
N VAL A 283 -2.74 2.87 -18.20
CA VAL A 283 -3.78 2.55 -19.19
C VAL A 283 -3.32 2.97 -20.59
N TYR A 284 -2.72 4.16 -20.72
CA TYR A 284 -2.14 4.60 -21.99
C TYR A 284 -0.98 3.71 -22.44
N GLY A 285 -0.12 3.26 -21.52
CA GLY A 285 0.95 2.31 -21.81
C GLY A 285 0.45 0.99 -22.37
N PHE A 286 -0.57 0.39 -21.75
CA PHE A 286 -1.20 -0.85 -22.24
C PHE A 286 -1.89 -0.66 -23.58
N PHE A 287 -2.64 0.43 -23.78
CA PHE A 287 -3.25 0.75 -25.07
C PHE A 287 -2.19 0.94 -26.17
N ALA A 288 -1.10 1.63 -25.86
CA ALA A 288 0.01 1.81 -26.78
C ALA A 288 0.65 0.47 -27.17
N ALA A 289 0.90 -0.42 -26.21
CA ALA A 289 1.51 -1.72 -26.46
C ALA A 289 0.60 -2.69 -27.23
N LEU A 290 -0.69 -2.74 -26.92
CA LEU A 290 -1.63 -3.72 -27.50
C LEU A 290 -2.26 -3.26 -28.81
N THR A 291 -2.38 -1.95 -29.03
CA THR A 291 -3.07 -1.40 -30.20
C THR A 291 -2.14 -0.60 -31.09
N VAL A 292 -1.46 0.40 -30.53
CA VAL A 292 -0.67 1.37 -31.34
C VAL A 292 0.60 0.73 -31.89
N ALA A 293 1.35 -0.02 -31.08
CA ALA A 293 2.60 -0.64 -31.49
C ALA A 293 2.38 -1.69 -32.62
N PRO A 294 1.40 -2.61 -32.55
CA PRO A 294 1.08 -3.50 -33.66
C PRO A 294 0.62 -2.75 -34.91
N LEU A 295 -0.17 -1.68 -34.75
CA LEU A 295 -0.63 -0.86 -35.88
C LEU A 295 0.55 -0.22 -36.63
N ILE A 296 1.49 0.37 -35.90
CA ILE A 296 2.70 0.98 -36.48
C ILE A 296 3.57 -0.08 -37.15
N ARG A 297 3.83 -1.20 -36.48
CA ARG A 297 4.63 -2.32 -37.01
C ARG A 297 4.05 -2.88 -38.31
N ASN A 298 2.74 -3.16 -38.33
CA ASN A 298 2.06 -3.72 -39.50
C ASN A 298 2.04 -2.73 -40.67
N THR A 299 1.85 -1.44 -40.38
CA THR A 299 1.91 -0.38 -41.40
C THR A 299 3.33 -0.26 -41.98
N GLY A 300 4.36 -0.30 -41.14
CA GLY A 300 5.75 -0.33 -41.60
C GLY A 300 6.05 -1.55 -42.48
N GLY A 301 5.59 -2.73 -42.08
CA GLY A 301 5.71 -3.96 -42.86
C GLY A 301 5.05 -3.89 -44.24
N PHE A 302 3.91 -3.19 -44.37
CA PHE A 302 3.28 -2.94 -45.67
C PHE A 302 4.17 -2.13 -46.63
N PHE A 303 4.97 -1.20 -46.10
CA PHE A 303 5.96 -0.42 -46.86
C PHE A 303 7.33 -1.11 -46.97
N GLY A 304 7.45 -2.38 -46.54
CA GLY A 304 8.70 -3.13 -46.57
C GLY A 304 9.73 -2.71 -45.51
N LEU A 305 9.31 -1.95 -44.50
CA LEU A 305 10.16 -1.52 -43.39
C LEU A 305 10.11 -2.54 -42.25
N SER A 306 11.27 -2.93 -41.72
CA SER A 306 11.36 -3.69 -40.46
C SER A 306 11.24 -2.72 -39.30
N VAL A 307 10.08 -2.69 -38.64
CA VAL A 307 9.82 -1.84 -37.47
C VAL A 307 9.77 -2.70 -36.22
N ALA A 308 10.67 -2.45 -35.28
CA ALA A 308 10.62 -3.04 -33.94
C ALA A 308 9.59 -2.29 -33.07
N SER A 309 8.76 -3.03 -32.33
CA SER A 309 7.77 -2.44 -31.41
C SER A 309 8.33 -2.27 -29.99
N GLU A 310 9.42 -2.97 -29.68
CA GLU A 310 9.94 -3.16 -28.32
C GLU A 310 11.21 -2.35 -28.04
N SER A 311 11.83 -1.79 -29.08
CA SER A 311 13.08 -1.03 -28.95
C SER A 311 13.04 0.19 -29.85
N ALA A 312 13.36 1.35 -29.27
CA ALA A 312 13.47 2.58 -30.02
C ALA A 312 14.70 2.59 -30.95
N MET A 313 15.74 1.81 -30.63
CA MET A 313 17.00 1.79 -31.38
C MET A 313 17.21 0.51 -32.21
N ALA A 314 16.18 -0.32 -32.39
CA ALA A 314 16.25 -1.57 -33.17
C ALA A 314 15.58 -1.43 -34.54
#